data_AF-A0AAJ6CHQ3-F1
#
_entry.id   AF-A0AAJ6CHQ3-F1
#
_cell.length_a   1.000
_cell.length_b   1.000
_cell.length_c   1.000
_cell.angle_alpha   90.00
_cell.angle_beta   90.00
_cell.angle_gamma   90.00
#
_symmetry.space_group_name_H-M   'P 1'
#
loop_
_entity.id
_entity.type
_entity.pdbx_description
1 polymer ?
#
loop_
_entity_poly.entity_id
_entity_poly.type
_entity_poly.pdbx_seq_one_letter_code
_entity_poly.pdbx_strand_id
1 'polypeptide(L)'
;MTRQILPDVGLCIAVHDLLRASEGRVRWGDGCLYYTVVFRLVVFRPFTNEVLVGRICSSTQDGLRVSMGFYDDISIPPHLIPTPHAFDYQEQAWFWLLDPSEEQVSDPLQSPPEERMYLDVGETIRFAIESDQFYNVEPGPAVGEGKLGETPSGVGILPGAQGAQGSANDASYRITGSIAGQGLGLVAWWAGAEQVPIDE
;
A
#
# COMPACT_ATOMS: atom_id res chain seq x y z
N MET A 1 -9.79 -13.47 -14.27
CA MET A 1 -8.87 -12.31 -14.20
C MET A 1 -9.34 -11.31 -13.13
N THR A 2 -9.80 -11.77 -11.98
CA THR A 2 -10.24 -10.86 -10.90
C THR A 2 -9.18 -10.92 -9.80
N ARG A 3 -8.58 -9.75 -9.48
CA ARG A 3 -7.43 -9.56 -8.56
C ARG A 3 -6.06 -9.97 -9.12
N GLN A 4 -5.75 -9.54 -10.34
CA GLN A 4 -4.37 -9.58 -10.85
C GLN A 4 -3.84 -8.15 -10.96
N ILE A 5 -2.59 -7.94 -10.57
CA ILE A 5 -1.87 -6.69 -10.79
C ILE A 5 -1.27 -6.74 -12.20
N LEU A 6 -1.60 -5.75 -13.02
CA LEU A 6 -0.95 -5.53 -14.31
C LEU A 6 0.13 -4.45 -14.15
N PRO A 7 1.39 -4.74 -14.50
CA PRO A 7 2.47 -3.75 -14.46
C PRO A 7 2.09 -2.49 -15.25
N ASP A 8 2.41 -1.32 -14.69
CA ASP A 8 2.12 0.01 -15.26
C ASP A 8 0.63 0.29 -15.54
N VAL A 9 -0.29 -0.56 -15.07
CA VAL A 9 -1.74 -0.41 -15.28
C VAL A 9 -2.49 -0.35 -13.95
N GLY A 10 -2.24 -1.28 -13.01
CA GLY A 10 -2.89 -1.29 -11.69
C GLY A 10 -3.57 -2.62 -11.36
N LEU A 11 -4.46 -2.60 -10.37
CA LEU A 11 -5.19 -3.79 -9.90
C LEU A 11 -6.46 -4.02 -10.73
N CYS A 12 -6.54 -5.15 -11.44
CA CYS A 12 -7.72 -5.53 -12.20
C CYS A 12 -8.86 -5.99 -11.29
N ILE A 13 -9.99 -5.28 -11.35
CA ILE A 13 -11.20 -5.59 -10.60
C ILE A 13 -12.09 -6.53 -11.41
N ALA A 14 -12.52 -6.09 -12.60
CA ALA A 14 -13.48 -6.81 -13.43
C ALA A 14 -13.37 -6.43 -14.92
N VAL A 15 -13.89 -7.29 -15.80
CA VAL A 15 -14.10 -6.94 -17.21
C VAL A 15 -15.31 -6.01 -17.29
N HIS A 16 -15.14 -4.88 -17.95
CA HIS A 16 -16.20 -3.91 -18.18
C HIS A 16 -17.09 -4.36 -19.34
N ASP A 17 -16.51 -4.48 -20.53
CA ASP A 17 -17.19 -4.93 -21.74
C ASP A 17 -16.22 -5.44 -22.81
N LEU A 18 -16.77 -6.16 -23.78
CA LEU A 18 -16.06 -6.66 -24.95
C LEU A 18 -16.32 -5.72 -26.14
N LEU A 19 -15.26 -5.16 -26.71
CA LEU A 19 -15.34 -4.26 -27.86
C LEU A 19 -15.30 -5.03 -29.19
N ARG A 20 -14.43 -6.03 -29.29
CA ARG A 20 -14.26 -6.85 -30.50
C ARG A 20 -13.83 -8.27 -30.14
N ALA A 21 -14.25 -9.23 -30.96
CA ALA A 21 -13.73 -10.59 -30.98
C ALA A 21 -13.38 -10.97 -32.42
N SER A 22 -12.23 -11.63 -32.61
CA SER A 22 -11.84 -12.20 -33.89
C SER A 22 -12.67 -13.44 -34.23
N GLU A 23 -12.51 -13.95 -35.44
CA GLU A 23 -12.92 -15.33 -35.74
C GLU A 23 -12.10 -16.33 -34.92
N GLY A 24 -12.73 -17.43 -34.54
CA GLY A 24 -12.12 -18.49 -33.73
C GLY A 24 -11.12 -19.31 -34.55
N ARG A 25 -9.89 -19.44 -34.05
CA ARG A 25 -8.83 -20.23 -34.68
C ARG A 25 -8.67 -21.55 -33.94
N VAL A 26 -8.67 -22.67 -34.66
CA VAL A 26 -8.40 -24.00 -34.08
C VAL A 26 -6.91 -24.28 -34.17
N ARG A 27 -6.28 -24.60 -33.04
CA ARG A 27 -4.90 -25.10 -33.03
C ARG A 27 -4.90 -26.62 -33.18
N TRP A 28 -3.99 -27.14 -34.01
CA TRP A 28 -3.88 -28.59 -34.21
C TRP A 28 -3.40 -29.26 -32.91
N GLY A 29 -4.13 -30.26 -32.43
CA GLY A 29 -3.74 -31.10 -31.28
C GLY A 29 -4.56 -30.94 -30.01
N ASP A 30 -5.32 -29.85 -29.80
CA ASP A 30 -6.16 -29.67 -28.59
C ASP A 30 -7.66 -29.56 -28.87
N GLY A 31 -8.07 -29.21 -30.10
CA GLY A 31 -9.48 -29.02 -30.46
C GLY A 31 -10.12 -27.75 -29.85
N CYS A 32 -9.34 -26.86 -29.25
CA CYS A 32 -9.80 -25.61 -28.66
C CYS A 32 -9.92 -24.49 -29.71
N LEU A 33 -10.89 -23.59 -29.51
CA LEU A 33 -11.06 -22.37 -30.30
C LEU A 33 -10.41 -21.18 -29.59
N TYR A 34 -9.49 -20.53 -30.28
CA TYR A 34 -8.76 -19.37 -29.79
C TYR A 34 -9.31 -18.09 -30.44
N TYR A 35 -9.67 -17.12 -29.61
CA TYR A 35 -10.18 -15.82 -30.04
C TYR A 35 -9.22 -14.72 -29.59
N THR A 36 -8.89 -13.79 -30.48
CA THR A 36 -8.27 -12.53 -30.09
C THR A 36 -9.38 -11.55 -29.77
N VAL A 37 -9.41 -11.06 -28.53
CA VAL A 37 -10.44 -10.16 -28.03
C VAL A 37 -9.85 -8.80 -27.65
N VAL A 38 -10.61 -7.75 -27.91
CA VAL A 38 -10.34 -6.39 -27.41
C VAL A 38 -11.46 -6.05 -26.44
N PHE A 39 -11.12 -5.76 -25.19
CA PHE A 39 -12.07 -5.52 -24.11
C PHE A 39 -11.56 -4.40 -23.20
N ARG A 40 -12.44 -3.83 -22.39
CA ARG A 40 -12.09 -2.85 -21.36
C ARG A 40 -12.13 -3.51 -19.98
N LEU A 41 -11.24 -3.05 -19.11
CA LEU A 41 -11.15 -3.50 -17.72
C LEU A 41 -11.48 -2.35 -16.77
N VAL A 42 -12.15 -2.67 -15.67
CA VAL A 42 -12.22 -1.82 -14.49
C VAL A 42 -10.94 -2.07 -13.69
N VAL A 43 -10.11 -1.05 -13.57
CA VAL A 43 -8.80 -1.12 -12.90
C VAL A 43 -8.78 -0.12 -11.76
N PHE A 44 -8.31 -0.56 -10.60
CA PHE A 44 -7.95 0.32 -9.50
C PHE A 44 -6.52 0.79 -9.67
N ARG A 45 -6.38 2.08 -9.98
CA ARG A 45 -5.12 2.82 -10.05
C ARG A 45 -5.38 4.23 -9.53
N PRO A 46 -5.22 4.47 -8.23
CA PRO A 46 -5.41 5.80 -7.68
C PRO A 46 -4.34 6.77 -8.21
N PHE A 47 -4.64 8.07 -8.14
CA PHE A 47 -3.72 9.12 -8.58
C PHE A 47 -3.26 9.98 -7.40
N THR A 48 -2.11 10.65 -7.52
CA THR A 48 -1.58 11.54 -6.49
C THR A 48 -2.58 12.63 -6.11
N ASN A 49 -2.73 12.87 -4.80
CA ASN A 49 -3.70 13.73 -4.14
C ASN A 49 -5.16 13.27 -4.19
N GLU A 50 -5.46 12.08 -4.72
CA GLU A 50 -6.79 11.50 -4.57
C GLU A 50 -7.06 11.18 -3.10
N VAL A 51 -8.23 11.58 -2.59
CA VAL A 51 -8.62 11.33 -1.20
C VAL A 51 -9.50 10.10 -1.13
N LEU A 52 -9.05 9.08 -0.42
CA LEU A 52 -9.74 7.82 -0.23
C LEU A 52 -10.05 7.57 1.25
N VAL A 53 -10.95 6.62 1.49
CA VAL A 53 -11.35 6.20 2.83
C VAL A 53 -11.10 4.70 2.96
N GLY A 54 -10.39 4.32 4.01
CA GLY A 54 -10.05 2.93 4.30
C GLY A 54 -10.13 2.65 5.80
N ARG A 55 -9.74 1.44 6.18
CA ARG A 55 -9.63 1.03 7.58
C ARG A 55 -8.19 0.70 7.93
N ILE A 56 -7.76 1.11 9.11
CA ILE A 56 -6.43 0.75 9.63
C ILE A 56 -6.44 -0.76 9.90
N CYS A 57 -5.52 -1.51 9.28
CA CYS A 57 -5.39 -2.95 9.46
C CYS A 57 -4.26 -3.32 10.41
N SER A 58 -3.18 -2.55 10.41
CA SER A 58 -2.07 -2.75 11.33
C SER A 58 -1.36 -1.43 11.60
N SER A 59 -0.83 -1.30 12.80
CA SER A 59 0.02 -0.21 13.23
C SER A 59 1.35 -0.80 13.68
N THR A 60 2.46 -0.32 13.12
CA THR A 60 3.83 -0.73 13.49
C THR A 60 4.72 0.50 13.57
N GLN A 61 5.94 0.35 14.11
CA GLN A 61 6.91 1.45 14.14
C GLN A 61 7.30 1.96 12.73
N ASP A 62 7.07 1.15 11.69
CA ASP A 62 7.33 1.55 10.29
C ASP A 62 6.19 2.37 9.67
N GLY A 63 5.05 2.49 10.35
CA GLY A 63 3.88 3.26 9.92
C GLY A 63 2.56 2.52 10.07
N LEU A 64 1.54 3.00 9.34
CA LEU A 64 0.21 2.40 9.32
C LEU A 64 -0.01 1.64 8.03
N ARG A 65 -0.74 0.53 8.11
CA ARG A 65 -1.26 -0.19 6.94
C ARG A 65 -2.76 -0.01 6.87
N VAL A 66 -3.26 0.37 5.71
CA VAL A 66 -4.67 0.64 5.46
C VAL A 66 -5.20 -0.33 4.41
N SER A 67 -6.42 -0.82 4.64
CA SER A 67 -7.17 -1.62 3.67
C SER A 67 -8.42 -0.88 3.20
N MET A 68 -8.76 -1.06 1.93
CA MET A 68 -10.05 -0.66 1.37
C MET A 68 -10.97 -1.87 1.12
N GLY A 69 -10.67 -3.03 1.71
CA GLY A 69 -11.41 -4.29 1.62
C GLY A 69 -11.12 -5.11 0.37
N PHE A 70 -10.86 -4.48 -0.78
CA PHE A 70 -10.43 -5.19 -2.00
C PHE A 70 -8.93 -5.09 -2.28
N TYR A 71 -8.22 -4.22 -1.55
CA TYR A 71 -6.79 -4.00 -1.62
C TYR A 71 -6.27 -3.59 -0.23
N ASP A 72 -5.20 -4.23 0.21
CA ASP A 72 -4.72 -4.20 1.60
C ASP A 72 -3.29 -3.67 1.75
N ASP A 73 -2.63 -3.30 0.64
CA ASP A 73 -1.22 -2.89 0.63
C ASP A 73 -1.07 -1.38 0.44
N ILE A 74 -1.79 -0.61 1.25
CA ILE A 74 -1.64 0.85 1.36
C ILE A 74 -0.84 1.13 2.62
N SER A 75 0.32 1.78 2.49
CA SER A 75 1.16 2.17 3.62
C SER A 75 1.14 3.68 3.84
N ILE A 76 1.12 4.08 5.11
CA ILE A 76 1.29 5.47 5.53
C ILE A 76 2.53 5.52 6.42
N PRO A 77 3.67 5.99 5.90
CA PRO A 77 4.90 6.08 6.66
C PRO A 77 4.83 7.22 7.69
N PRO A 78 5.67 7.21 8.75
CA PRO A 78 5.58 8.14 9.86
C PRO A 78 5.70 9.61 9.44
N HIS A 79 6.58 9.91 8.49
CA HIS A 79 6.78 11.28 8.00
C HIS A 79 5.55 11.86 7.26
N LEU A 80 4.54 11.04 6.96
CA LEU A 80 3.27 11.47 6.36
C LEU A 80 2.10 11.45 7.38
N ILE A 81 2.41 11.31 8.66
CA ILE A 81 1.49 11.49 9.80
C ILE A 81 1.56 12.95 10.28
N PRO A 82 0.43 13.59 10.67
CA PRO A 82 0.44 14.94 11.22
C PRO A 82 1.48 15.11 12.34
N THR A 83 2.18 16.25 12.35
CA THR A 83 3.13 16.59 13.41
C THR A 83 2.41 17.40 14.50
N PRO A 84 2.69 17.18 15.80
CA PRO A 84 3.59 16.16 16.35
C PRO A 84 2.89 14.82 16.58
N HIS A 85 3.60 13.75 16.25
CA HIS A 85 3.16 12.37 16.45
C HIS A 85 4.27 11.54 17.08
N ALA A 86 3.90 10.44 17.73
CA ALA A 86 4.84 9.41 18.17
C ALA A 86 4.16 8.04 18.17
N PHE A 87 4.99 6.99 18.22
CA PHE A 87 4.54 5.62 18.37
C PHE A 87 4.58 5.23 19.85
N ASP A 88 3.44 4.85 20.41
CA ASP A 88 3.38 4.30 21.76
C ASP A 88 3.62 2.79 21.73
N TYR A 89 4.71 2.34 22.35
CA TYR A 89 5.06 0.91 22.42
C TYR A 89 4.14 0.10 23.35
N GLN A 90 3.47 0.73 24.33
CA GLN A 90 2.54 0.04 25.21
C GLN A 90 1.22 -0.26 24.50
N GLU A 91 0.70 0.72 23.75
CA GLU A 91 -0.55 0.59 22.99
C GLU A 91 -0.33 0.00 21.58
N GLN A 92 0.93 -0.07 21.10
CA GLN A 92 1.28 -0.47 19.73
C GLN A 92 0.58 0.39 18.66
N ALA A 93 0.35 1.65 18.96
CA ALA A 93 -0.42 2.58 18.14
C ALA A 93 0.35 3.89 17.91
N TRP A 94 0.17 4.46 16.71
CA TRP A 94 0.54 5.85 16.47
C TRP A 94 -0.49 6.77 17.10
N PHE A 95 -0.05 7.90 17.61
CA PHE A 95 -0.95 8.97 18.03
C PHE A 95 -0.47 10.32 17.53
N TRP A 96 -1.41 11.26 17.46
CA TRP A 96 -1.17 12.66 17.16
C TRP A 96 -1.65 13.54 18.31
N LEU A 97 -1.03 14.71 18.47
CA LEU A 97 -1.44 15.73 19.44
C LEU A 97 -2.01 16.95 18.72
N LEU A 98 -3.24 17.33 19.05
CA LEU A 98 -3.94 18.47 18.44
C LEU A 98 -3.32 19.81 18.88
N ASP A 99 -3.16 20.00 20.18
CA ASP A 99 -2.69 21.26 20.79
C ASP A 99 -1.49 20.99 21.74
N PRO A 100 -0.30 20.68 21.21
CA PRO A 100 0.87 20.36 22.01
C PRO A 100 1.51 21.62 22.62
N SER A 101 1.97 21.51 23.87
CA SER A 101 2.91 22.45 24.49
C SER A 101 4.31 22.32 23.92
N GLU A 102 5.19 23.31 24.15
CA GLU A 102 6.57 23.30 23.63
C GLU A 102 7.37 22.05 24.05
N GLU A 103 7.16 21.55 25.26
CA GLU A 103 7.79 20.32 25.77
C GLU A 103 7.29 19.08 25.00
N GLN A 104 5.98 19.01 24.73
CA GLN A 104 5.33 17.92 23.98
C GLN A 104 5.70 17.94 22.49
N VAL A 105 6.05 19.10 21.92
CA VAL A 105 6.56 19.16 20.53
C VAL A 105 7.93 18.49 20.44
N SER A 106 8.79 18.64 21.46
CA SER A 106 10.11 18.01 21.49
C SER A 106 10.04 16.51 21.80
N ASP A 107 9.16 16.11 22.72
CA ASP A 107 8.92 14.70 23.06
C ASP A 107 7.42 14.45 23.24
N PRO A 108 6.71 14.01 22.17
CA PRO A 108 5.27 13.78 22.24
C PRO A 108 4.87 12.69 23.24
N LEU A 109 5.78 11.80 23.63
CA LEU A 109 5.51 10.75 24.63
C LEU A 109 5.41 11.28 26.06
N GLN A 110 5.80 12.53 26.33
CA GLN A 110 5.56 13.17 27.63
C GLN A 110 4.11 13.60 27.81
N SER A 111 3.31 13.65 26.73
CA SER A 111 1.88 13.97 26.82
C SER A 111 1.14 12.92 27.66
N PRO A 112 0.14 13.32 28.47
CA PRO A 112 -0.71 12.37 29.16
C PRO A 112 -1.52 11.55 28.13
N PRO A 113 -1.81 10.25 28.38
CA PRO A 113 -2.54 9.41 27.44
C PRO A 113 -3.92 9.96 27.02
N GLU A 114 -4.55 10.78 27.85
CA GLU A 114 -5.87 11.38 27.60
C GLU A 114 -5.85 12.45 26.49
N GLU A 115 -4.69 13.08 26.24
CA GLU A 115 -4.51 14.08 25.17
C GLU A 115 -4.12 13.45 23.83
N ARG A 116 -3.80 12.15 23.82
CA ARG A 116 -3.29 11.44 22.65
C ARG A 116 -4.43 10.98 21.77
N MET A 117 -4.46 11.49 20.53
CA MET A 117 -5.40 11.04 19.52
C MET A 117 -4.82 9.81 18.83
N TYR A 118 -5.11 8.63 19.37
CA TYR A 118 -4.63 7.35 18.83
C TYR A 118 -5.25 7.03 17.46
N LEU A 119 -4.48 6.30 16.66
CA LEU A 119 -4.84 5.79 15.34
C LEU A 119 -5.01 4.26 15.45
N ASP A 120 -6.17 3.83 15.92
CA ASP A 120 -6.39 2.45 16.32
C ASP A 120 -6.72 1.52 15.14
N VAL A 121 -6.33 0.26 15.29
CA VAL A 121 -6.65 -0.77 14.30
C VAL A 121 -8.17 -0.98 14.23
N GLY A 122 -8.71 -1.01 13.02
CA GLY A 122 -10.12 -1.17 12.72
C GLY A 122 -10.87 0.15 12.50
N GLU A 123 -10.29 1.28 12.88
CA GLU A 123 -10.88 2.59 12.68
C GLU A 123 -10.85 3.04 11.22
N THR A 124 -11.81 3.90 10.87
CA THR A 124 -11.95 4.42 9.52
C THR A 124 -11.15 5.71 9.37
N ILE A 125 -10.24 5.69 8.40
CA ILE A 125 -9.29 6.77 8.14
C ILE A 125 -9.47 7.33 6.73
N ARG A 126 -9.43 8.65 6.61
CA ARG A 126 -9.38 9.38 5.35
C ARG A 126 -7.93 9.76 5.07
N PHE A 127 -7.41 9.37 3.92
CA PHE A 127 -6.02 9.61 3.53
C PHE A 127 -5.95 10.08 2.09
N ALA A 128 -4.97 10.90 1.78
CA ALA A 128 -4.64 11.31 0.42
C ALA A 128 -3.56 10.39 -0.14
N ILE A 129 -3.60 10.12 -1.44
CA ILE A 129 -2.58 9.31 -2.12
C ILE A 129 -1.35 10.17 -2.38
N GLU A 130 -0.19 9.75 -1.88
CA GLU A 130 1.07 10.43 -2.13
C GLU A 130 1.72 9.89 -3.42
N SER A 131 1.85 8.57 -3.52
CA SER A 131 2.44 7.92 -4.68
C SER A 131 1.98 6.48 -4.87
N ASP A 132 2.08 5.98 -6.10
CA ASP A 132 1.93 4.57 -6.45
C ASP A 132 3.19 4.05 -7.15
N GLN A 133 3.65 2.85 -6.82
CA GLN A 133 4.87 2.26 -7.36
C GLN A 133 4.66 0.79 -7.71
N PHE A 134 5.18 0.39 -8.87
CA PHE A 134 5.21 -1.01 -9.30
C PHE A 134 6.61 -1.58 -9.08
N TYR A 135 6.68 -2.75 -8.45
CA TYR A 135 7.92 -3.49 -8.28
C TYR A 135 7.88 -4.75 -9.13
N ASN A 136 8.89 -4.93 -9.98
CA ASN A 136 9.04 -6.16 -10.73
C ASN A 136 9.63 -7.22 -9.79
N VAL A 137 8.78 -8.11 -9.31
CA VAL A 137 9.22 -9.30 -8.58
C VAL A 137 9.74 -10.28 -9.62
N GLU A 138 10.96 -10.05 -10.11
CA GLU A 138 11.62 -11.02 -10.97
C GLU A 138 11.81 -12.30 -10.13
N PRO A 139 11.27 -13.45 -10.55
CA PRO A 139 11.56 -14.69 -9.87
C PRO A 139 13.07 -14.91 -10.02
N GLY A 140 13.79 -14.86 -8.89
CA GLY A 140 15.22 -15.19 -8.88
C GLY A 140 15.44 -16.54 -9.57
N PRO A 141 16.62 -16.76 -10.18
CA PRO A 141 16.88 -17.96 -10.96
C PRO A 141 16.47 -19.20 -10.15
N ALA A 142 15.58 -20.01 -10.72
CA ALA A 142 15.14 -21.25 -10.11
C ALA A 142 16.39 -22.08 -9.78
N VAL A 143 16.68 -22.23 -8.49
CA VAL A 143 17.66 -23.23 -8.05
C VAL A 143 17.02 -24.56 -8.41
N GLY A 144 17.43 -25.12 -9.55
CA GLY A 144 16.94 -26.38 -10.04
C GLY A 144 17.13 -27.46 -8.98
N GLU A 145 16.06 -28.16 -8.65
CA GLU A 145 16.12 -29.41 -7.91
C GLU A 145 16.99 -30.41 -8.69
N GLY A 146 18.24 -30.63 -8.25
CA GLY A 146 19.07 -31.66 -8.87
C GLY A 146 20.56 -31.66 -8.52
N LYS A 147 20.90 -32.30 -7.39
CA LYS A 147 22.15 -33.05 -7.10
C LYS A 147 23.48 -32.31 -6.82
N LEU A 148 23.87 -32.39 -5.54
CA LEU A 148 25.17 -32.83 -4.95
C LEU A 148 26.52 -32.47 -5.61
N GLY A 149 27.37 -31.79 -4.81
CA GLY A 149 28.84 -31.74 -4.90
C GLY A 149 29.37 -30.69 -5.89
N GLU A 150 30.39 -29.87 -5.66
CA GLU A 150 31.51 -29.82 -4.72
C GLU A 150 32.03 -28.35 -4.72
N THR A 151 32.50 -27.83 -3.58
CA THR A 151 33.45 -26.69 -3.57
C THR A 151 34.84 -27.20 -3.99
N PRO A 152 35.67 -26.44 -4.74
CA PRO A 152 36.46 -25.37 -4.10
C PRO A 152 36.77 -24.11 -4.93
N SER A 153 36.89 -23.00 -4.20
CA SER A 153 37.87 -21.90 -4.28
C SER A 153 38.30 -21.32 -5.64
N GLY A 154 38.02 -20.03 -5.83
CA GLY A 154 38.61 -19.19 -6.89
C GLY A 154 38.29 -17.70 -6.74
N VAL A 155 38.94 -17.06 -5.76
CA VAL A 155 39.27 -15.62 -5.58
C VAL A 155 38.62 -14.61 -6.54
N GLY A 156 37.79 -13.72 -5.98
CA GLY A 156 37.36 -12.47 -6.60
C GLY A 156 36.59 -11.59 -5.61
N ILE A 157 37.32 -10.86 -4.78
CA ILE A 157 36.78 -9.91 -3.78
C ILE A 157 36.22 -8.68 -4.50
N LEU A 158 34.91 -8.44 -4.36
CA LEU A 158 34.30 -7.13 -4.56
C LEU A 158 33.60 -6.74 -3.25
N PRO A 159 33.97 -5.62 -2.59
CA PRO A 159 33.30 -5.15 -1.40
C PRO A 159 32.10 -4.28 -1.82
N GLY A 160 30.86 -4.68 -1.49
CA GLY A 160 29.73 -3.77 -1.65
C GLY A 160 28.30 -4.32 -1.75
N ALA A 161 28.05 -5.63 -1.67
CA ALA A 161 26.68 -6.15 -1.68
C ALA A 161 26.34 -6.79 -0.33
N GLN A 162 26.12 -5.96 0.69
CA GLN A 162 25.52 -6.43 1.93
C GLN A 162 24.03 -6.66 1.72
N GLY A 163 23.60 -7.91 1.88
CA GLY A 163 22.28 -8.22 2.42
C GLY A 163 21.12 -8.26 1.43
N ALA A 164 21.16 -9.17 0.45
CA ALA A 164 19.91 -9.79 -0.02
C ALA A 164 19.41 -10.77 1.05
N GLN A 165 19.03 -10.27 2.22
CA GLN A 165 18.02 -10.93 3.02
C GLN A 165 16.71 -10.70 2.28
N GLY A 166 16.34 -11.66 1.43
CA GLY A 166 15.02 -11.73 0.82
C GLY A 166 13.98 -11.80 1.92
N SER A 167 13.49 -10.63 2.33
CA SER A 167 12.49 -10.46 3.36
C SER A 167 11.16 -10.15 2.68
N ALA A 168 10.19 -11.02 2.97
CA ALA A 168 8.75 -10.87 2.82
C ALA A 168 8.23 -10.05 1.61
N ASN A 169 7.70 -10.77 0.60
CA ASN A 169 6.56 -10.34 -0.22
C ASN A 169 6.55 -8.84 -0.59
N ASP A 170 7.51 -8.40 -1.39
CA ASP A 170 7.40 -7.07 -1.99
C ASP A 170 6.21 -7.12 -2.97
N ALA A 171 5.10 -6.50 -2.58
CA ALA A 171 3.92 -6.50 -3.41
C ALA A 171 4.26 -5.83 -4.74
N SER A 172 3.85 -6.44 -5.84
CA SER A 172 4.15 -5.93 -7.18
C SER A 172 3.52 -4.55 -7.46
N TYR A 173 2.60 -4.11 -6.60
CA TYR A 173 2.03 -2.77 -6.61
C TYR A 173 1.89 -2.29 -5.17
N ARG A 174 2.53 -1.16 -4.83
CA ARG A 174 2.50 -0.52 -3.51
C ARG A 174 1.93 0.89 -3.66
N ILE A 175 1.03 1.24 -2.76
CA ILE A 175 0.46 2.59 -2.68
C ILE A 175 0.90 3.21 -1.36
N THR A 176 1.39 4.44 -1.42
CA THR A 176 1.73 5.25 -0.25
C THR A 176 0.71 6.36 -0.07
N GLY A 177 0.13 6.43 1.12
CA GLY A 177 -0.83 7.46 1.52
C GLY A 177 -0.25 8.44 2.54
N SER A 178 -0.92 9.57 2.69
CA SER A 178 -0.63 10.63 3.65
C SER A 178 -1.89 11.04 4.41
N ILE A 179 -1.73 11.37 5.68
CA ILE A 179 -2.79 11.91 6.54
C ILE A 179 -2.40 13.26 7.16
N ALA A 180 -1.28 13.85 6.74
CA ALA A 180 -0.77 15.12 7.27
C ALA A 180 -1.59 16.36 6.87
N GLY A 181 -2.51 16.23 5.92
CA GLY A 181 -3.35 17.33 5.43
C GLY A 181 -4.57 17.64 6.32
N GLN A 182 -5.07 18.87 6.23
CA GLN A 182 -6.33 19.25 6.88
C GLN A 182 -7.51 18.41 6.37
N GLY A 183 -8.38 17.97 7.28
CA GLY A 183 -9.52 17.12 6.93
C GLY A 183 -9.18 15.64 6.67
N LEU A 184 -7.90 15.25 6.79
CA LEU A 184 -7.42 13.86 6.74
C LEU A 184 -7.27 13.28 8.16
N GLY A 185 -6.93 11.99 8.24
CA GLY A 185 -6.87 11.24 9.49
C GLY A 185 -8.19 10.55 9.82
N LEU A 186 -8.47 10.28 11.09
CA LEU A 186 -9.67 9.55 11.46
C LEU A 186 -10.92 10.33 11.08
N VAL A 187 -11.91 9.63 10.52
CA VAL A 187 -13.20 10.26 10.18
C VAL A 187 -13.88 10.83 11.44
N ALA A 188 -13.66 10.18 12.59
CA ALA A 188 -14.18 10.61 13.88
C ALA A 188 -13.67 12.00 14.31
N TRP A 189 -12.44 12.39 13.94
CA TRP A 189 -11.88 13.70 14.27
C TRP A 189 -12.69 14.86 13.68
N TRP A 190 -13.43 14.60 12.60
CA TRP A 190 -14.14 15.61 11.82
C TRP A 190 -15.66 15.49 11.95
N ALA A 191 -16.18 14.62 12.83
CA ALA A 191 -17.61 14.33 12.95
C ALA A 191 -18.48 15.52 13.47
N GLY A 192 -17.86 16.66 13.77
CA GLY A 192 -18.55 17.91 14.15
C GLY A 192 -18.19 19.13 13.30
N ALA A 193 -17.42 18.97 12.22
CA ALA A 193 -17.14 20.08 11.31
C ALA A 193 -18.37 20.37 10.44
N GLU A 194 -19.03 21.49 10.72
CA GLU A 194 -20.16 22.01 9.95
C GLU A 194 -19.78 22.07 8.45
N GLN A 195 -20.56 21.40 7.60
CA GLN A 195 -20.41 21.53 6.15
C GLN A 195 -20.70 22.99 5.81
N VAL A 196 -19.65 23.76 5.47
CA VAL A 196 -19.84 25.13 4.97
C VAL A 196 -20.69 25.01 3.70
N PRO A 197 -21.91 25.56 3.68
CA PRO A 197 -22.74 25.52 2.49
C PRO A 197 -21.99 26.27 1.37
N ILE A 198 -21.86 25.61 0.23
CA ILE A 198 -21.37 26.25 -0.98
C ILE A 198 -22.52 27.12 -1.47
N ASP A 199 -22.41 28.44 -1.28
CA ASP A 199 -23.32 29.38 -1.94
C ASP A 199 -23.14 29.25 -3.46
N GLU A 200 -24.26 29.04 -4.16
CA GLU A 200 -24.39 28.83 -5.61
C GLU A 200 -24.18 30.12 -6.43
#